data_AF-A0A9X4CHE1-F1
#
_entry.id   AF-A0A9X4CHE1-F1
#
_cell.length_a   1.000
_cell.length_b   1.000
_cell.length_c   1.000
_cell.angle_alpha   90.00
_cell.angle_beta   90.00
_cell.angle_gamma   90.00
#
_symmetry.space_group_name_H-M   'P 1'
#
loop_
_entity.id
_entity.type
_entity.pdbx_description
1 polymer ?
#
loop_
_entity_poly.entity_id
_entity_poly.type
_entity_poly.pdbx_seq_one_letter_code
_entity_poly.pdbx_strand_id
1 'polypeptide(L)'
;MRYVFLLCVLLSGCSVFAGNSVPIPVLQPAHPPSQEAVRKGIDSLVKEAKLTLPVEISAIRKADHGPGAYFLCLREAQTVPEKKQLFYSVFFDDDAYKDSRLSVILEACELQQYAQLN
;
A
#
# COMPACT_ATOMS: atom_id res chain seq x y z
N MET A 1 18.41 -36.52 -38.09
CA MET A 1 17.67 -37.35 -37.11
C MET A 1 17.81 -36.64 -35.76
N ARG A 2 16.83 -35.88 -35.27
CA ARG A 2 15.48 -36.30 -34.80
C ARG A 2 15.66 -37.24 -33.60
N TYR A 3 15.19 -36.83 -32.43
CA TYR A 3 15.22 -37.51 -31.10
C TYR A 3 16.34 -37.11 -30.09
N VAL A 4 16.53 -35.81 -29.84
CA VAL A 4 17.05 -35.33 -28.51
C VAL A 4 16.04 -34.37 -27.84
N PHE A 5 14.80 -34.36 -28.35
CA PHE A 5 13.62 -33.98 -27.59
C PHE A 5 12.92 -35.30 -27.23
N LEU A 6 12.37 -35.39 -26.01
CA LEU A 6 11.78 -36.57 -25.36
C LEU A 6 12.79 -37.47 -24.63
N LEU A 7 12.96 -37.26 -23.31
CA LEU A 7 12.79 -38.32 -22.29
C LEU A 7 13.09 -37.91 -20.83
N CYS A 8 12.87 -36.65 -20.43
CA CYS A 8 12.84 -36.29 -18.99
C CYS A 8 11.51 -35.64 -18.56
N VAL A 9 10.42 -35.89 -19.30
CA VAL A 9 9.10 -35.27 -19.05
C VAL A 9 8.18 -36.14 -18.19
N LEU A 10 8.61 -37.29 -17.67
CA LEU A 10 7.69 -38.16 -16.94
C LEU A 10 8.31 -38.68 -15.64
N LEU A 11 7.61 -38.38 -14.55
CA LEU A 11 7.58 -39.04 -13.24
C LEU A 11 8.51 -38.50 -12.13
N SER A 12 7.98 -37.58 -11.31
CA SER A 12 7.78 -37.76 -9.85
C SER A 12 7.47 -36.40 -9.20
N GLY A 13 6.50 -36.22 -8.31
CA GLY A 13 5.35 -36.98 -7.88
C GLY A 13 4.45 -35.99 -7.12
N CYS A 14 3.15 -35.96 -7.39
CA CYS A 14 2.22 -35.22 -6.53
C CYS A 14 2.16 -35.97 -5.19
N SER A 15 2.85 -35.49 -4.17
CA SER A 15 2.49 -35.87 -2.80
C SER A 15 1.11 -35.28 -2.54
N VAL A 16 0.10 -36.15 -2.51
CA VAL A 16 -1.21 -35.81 -1.96
C VAL A 16 -0.94 -35.55 -0.48
N PHE A 17 -0.94 -34.28 -0.09
CA PHE A 17 -0.85 -33.88 1.30
C PHE A 17 -2.19 -34.27 1.97
N ALA A 18 -2.28 -35.52 2.38
CA ALA A 18 -3.37 -36.03 3.18
C ALA A 18 -3.19 -35.52 4.61
N GLY A 19 -4.18 -34.76 5.07
CA GLY A 19 -4.49 -34.62 6.49
C GLY A 19 -3.49 -33.83 7.30
N ASN A 20 -3.71 -32.53 7.40
CA ASN A 20 -3.84 -31.85 8.69
C ASN A 20 -4.72 -30.64 8.43
N SER A 21 -5.98 -30.68 8.90
CA SER A 21 -6.83 -29.51 8.95
C SER A 21 -6.25 -28.57 10.01
N VAL A 22 -5.21 -27.82 9.62
CA VAL A 22 -4.76 -26.64 10.34
C VAL A 22 -5.99 -25.75 10.45
N PRO A 23 -6.36 -25.27 11.66
CA PRO A 23 -7.40 -24.26 11.78
C PRO A 23 -6.99 -23.11 10.87
N ILE A 24 -7.75 -22.86 9.80
CA ILE A 24 -7.55 -21.67 8.99
C ILE A 24 -7.71 -20.51 9.96
N PRO A 25 -6.66 -19.71 10.23
CA PRO A 25 -6.81 -18.54 11.06
C PRO A 25 -7.91 -17.71 10.42
N VAL A 26 -8.99 -17.45 11.16
CA VAL A 26 -10.02 -16.54 10.68
C VAL A 26 -9.33 -15.20 10.46
N LEU A 27 -9.08 -14.85 9.21
CA LEU A 27 -8.47 -13.58 8.85
C LEU A 27 -9.46 -12.51 9.32
N GLN A 28 -9.13 -11.85 10.44
CA GLN A 28 -9.92 -10.73 10.90
C GLN A 28 -9.82 -9.64 9.83
N PRO A 29 -10.95 -9.04 9.41
CA PRO A 29 -10.91 -7.94 8.47
C PRO A 29 -10.05 -6.83 9.06
N ALA A 30 -9.03 -6.37 8.33
CA ALA A 30 -8.24 -5.22 8.74
C ALA A 30 -9.16 -4.02 9.00
N HIS A 31 -8.87 -3.27 10.05
CA HIS A 31 -9.60 -2.07 10.42
C HIS A 31 -8.87 -0.82 9.92
N PRO A 32 -9.58 0.30 9.70
CA PRO A 32 -8.94 1.56 9.35
C PRO A 32 -7.96 2.00 10.44
N PRO A 33 -6.83 2.65 10.09
CA PRO A 33 -5.89 3.19 11.06
C PRO A 33 -6.54 4.24 11.97
N SER A 34 -6.11 4.27 13.23
CA SER A 34 -6.37 5.36 14.17
C SER A 34 -5.79 6.70 13.70
N GLN A 35 -6.29 7.80 14.25
CA GLN A 35 -5.76 9.14 13.94
C GLN A 35 -4.29 9.27 14.35
N GLU A 36 -3.89 8.63 15.44
CA GLU A 36 -2.53 8.59 15.94
C GLU A 36 -1.60 7.83 14.98
N ALA A 37 -2.05 6.68 14.46
CA ALA A 37 -1.30 5.93 13.46
C ALA A 37 -1.15 6.72 12.16
N VAL A 38 -2.20 7.40 11.71
CA VAL A 38 -2.17 8.30 10.55
C VAL A 38 -1.13 9.40 10.73
N ARG A 39 -1.15 10.11 11.87
CA ARG A 39 -0.17 11.18 12.16
C ARG A 39 1.27 10.65 12.13
N LYS A 40 1.53 9.49 12.75
CA LYS A 40 2.85 8.86 12.74
C LYS A 40 3.30 8.45 11.34
N GLY A 41 2.42 7.84 10.54
CA GLY A 41 2.73 7.46 9.17
C GLY A 41 3.02 8.66 8.27
N ILE A 42 2.29 9.75 8.47
CA ILE A 42 2.54 11.02 7.78
C ILE A 42 3.89 11.61 8.19
N ASP A 43 4.21 11.64 9.49
CA ASP A 43 5.51 12.12 9.98
C ASP A 43 6.67 11.32 9.39
N SER A 44 6.50 9.99 9.24
CA SER A 44 7.48 9.13 8.57
C SER A 44 7.65 9.53 7.10
N LEU A 45 6.56 9.63 6.33
CA LEU A 45 6.65 10.02 4.93
C LEU A 45 7.22 11.44 4.74
N VAL A 46 6.84 12.41 5.58
CA VAL A 46 7.38 13.78 5.51
C VAL A 46 8.90 13.77 5.65
N LYS A 47 9.44 12.92 6.55
CA LYS A 47 10.90 12.75 6.70
C LYS A 47 11.52 12.00 5.54
N GLU A 48 10.92 10.88 5.12
CA GLU A 48 11.42 10.02 4.04
C GLU A 48 11.50 10.76 2.70
N ALA A 49 10.43 11.46 2.33
CA ALA A 49 10.31 12.21 1.08
C ALA A 49 10.77 13.68 1.20
N LYS A 50 11.23 14.11 2.39
CA LYS A 50 11.70 15.48 2.67
C LYS A 50 10.67 16.55 2.27
N LEU A 51 9.41 16.32 2.64
CA LEU A 51 8.31 17.20 2.30
C LEU A 51 8.34 18.47 3.15
N THR A 52 7.88 19.56 2.56
CA THR A 52 7.73 20.84 3.24
C THR A 52 6.37 20.89 3.92
N LEU A 53 6.35 21.31 5.19
CA LEU A 53 5.10 21.57 5.90
C LEU A 53 4.50 22.94 5.48
N PRO A 54 3.17 23.11 5.52
CA PRO A 54 2.17 22.12 5.92
C PRO A 54 1.86 21.11 4.81
N VAL A 55 1.40 19.91 5.22
CA VAL A 55 0.89 18.87 4.31
C VAL A 55 -0.63 18.76 4.43
N GLU A 56 -1.25 18.30 3.36
CA GLU A 56 -2.67 18.02 3.31
C GLU A 56 -2.88 16.54 3.00
N ILE A 57 -3.96 15.98 3.55
CA ILE A 57 -4.33 14.58 3.36
C ILE A 57 -5.74 14.42 2.83
N SER A 58 -5.96 13.33 2.11
CA SER A 58 -7.30 12.87 1.76
C SER A 58 -7.94 12.07 2.89
N ALA A 59 -9.21 11.71 2.71
CA ALA A 59 -9.85 10.67 3.50
C ALA A 59 -9.12 9.32 3.35
N ILE A 60 -9.21 8.50 4.40
CA ILE A 60 -8.72 7.12 4.41
C ILE A 60 -9.63 6.27 3.52
N ARG A 61 -9.03 5.43 2.68
CA ARG A 61 -9.73 4.50 1.78
C ARG A 61 -9.16 3.09 1.93
N LYS A 62 -9.97 2.09 1.59
CA LYS A 62 -9.48 0.72 1.44
C LYS A 62 -8.59 0.63 0.22
N ALA A 63 -7.51 -0.11 0.34
CA ALA A 63 -6.61 -0.38 -0.77
C ALA A 63 -7.04 -1.67 -1.48
N ASP A 64 -7.29 -1.59 -2.79
CA ASP A 64 -7.45 -2.78 -3.62
C ASP A 64 -6.09 -3.38 -4.03
N HIS A 65 -5.05 -2.55 -3.95
CA HIS A 65 -3.67 -2.87 -4.32
C HIS A 65 -2.69 -2.15 -3.39
N GLY A 66 -1.50 -2.73 -3.22
CA GLY A 66 -0.41 -2.12 -2.46
C GLY A 66 -0.05 -2.93 -1.20
N PRO A 67 0.88 -2.40 -0.40
CA PRO A 67 1.46 -3.12 0.75
C PRO A 67 0.62 -3.06 2.02
N GLY A 68 -0.55 -2.41 2.01
CA GLY A 68 -1.46 -2.36 3.15
C GLY A 68 -2.92 -2.39 2.73
N ALA A 69 -3.81 -2.73 3.67
CA ALA A 69 -5.26 -2.84 3.49
C ALA A 69 -5.97 -1.48 3.41
N TYR A 70 -5.37 -0.44 3.96
CA TYR A 70 -5.87 0.94 3.89
C TYR A 70 -4.77 1.86 3.38
N PHE A 71 -5.20 2.97 2.77
CA PHE A 71 -4.29 4.02 2.39
C PHE A 71 -4.97 5.39 2.43
N LEU A 72 -4.15 6.42 2.46
CA LEU A 72 -4.57 7.80 2.22
C LEU A 72 -3.62 8.47 1.25
N CYS A 73 -4.07 9.57 0.66
CA CYS A 73 -3.24 10.38 -0.20
C CYS A 73 -2.69 11.57 0.58
N LEU A 74 -1.43 11.91 0.34
CA LEU A 74 -0.74 13.05 0.95
C LEU A 74 -0.14 13.95 -0.12
N ARG A 75 -0.15 15.25 0.13
CA ARG A 75 0.50 16.25 -0.72
C ARG A 75 1.01 17.43 0.11
N GLU A 76 2.03 18.14 -0.37
CA GLU A 76 2.41 19.43 0.23
C GLU A 76 1.29 20.46 0.00
N ALA A 77 1.03 21.36 0.95
CA ALA A 77 0.09 22.46 0.69
C ALA A 77 0.65 23.35 -0.43
N GLN A 78 -0.17 23.67 -1.43
CA GLN A 78 0.24 24.48 -2.57
C GLN A 78 0.46 25.94 -2.11
N THR A 79 1.69 26.29 -1.78
CA THR A 79 2.08 27.66 -1.38
C THR A 79 2.58 28.50 -2.57
N VAL A 80 3.03 27.85 -3.63
CA VAL A 80 3.55 28.50 -4.84
C VAL A 80 2.81 27.96 -6.07
N PRO A 81 2.14 28.79 -6.88
CA PRO A 81 1.34 28.35 -8.02
C PRO A 81 2.11 27.56 -9.09
N GLU A 82 3.40 27.83 -9.24
CA GLU A 82 4.24 27.24 -10.30
C GLU A 82 4.97 25.95 -9.86
N LYS A 83 4.93 25.60 -8.56
CA LYS A 83 5.59 24.38 -8.07
C LYS A 83 4.77 23.16 -8.51
N LYS A 84 5.42 22.22 -9.19
CA LYS A 84 4.81 20.93 -9.53
C LYS A 84 4.36 20.23 -8.24
N GLN A 85 3.07 19.97 -8.16
CA GLN A 85 2.48 19.24 -7.04
C GLN A 85 2.84 17.75 -7.14
N LEU A 86 3.36 17.20 -6.05
CA LEU A 86 3.57 15.76 -5.91
C LEU A 86 2.50 15.17 -5.00
N PHE A 87 2.02 13.99 -5.40
CA PHE A 87 1.02 13.22 -4.68
C PHE A 87 1.63 11.91 -4.22
N TYR A 88 1.43 11.59 -2.95
CA TYR A 88 1.91 10.38 -2.33
C TYR A 88 0.73 9.54 -1.85
N SER A 89 0.94 8.24 -1.82
CA SER A 89 0.06 7.26 -1.19
C SER A 89 0.78 6.70 0.03
N VAL A 90 0.07 6.63 1.15
CA VAL A 90 0.58 6.14 2.44
C VAL A 90 -0.25 4.93 2.85
N PHE A 91 0.37 3.78 3.02
CA PHE A 91 -0.30 2.50 3.25
C PHE A 91 -0.21 2.06 4.71
N PHE A 92 -1.30 1.45 5.18
CA PHE A 92 -1.47 0.95 6.54
C PHE A 92 -2.13 -0.43 6.51
N ASP A 93 -1.72 -1.32 7.42
CA ASP A 93 -2.60 -2.38 7.94
C ASP A 93 -2.91 -2.03 9.38
N ASP A 94 -4.19 -1.85 9.70
CA ASP A 94 -4.59 -1.44 11.05
C ASP A 94 -3.82 -0.16 11.45
N ASP A 95 -3.19 -0.13 12.63
CA ASP A 95 -2.36 0.98 13.10
C ASP A 95 -0.89 0.93 12.64
N ALA A 96 -0.51 -0.02 11.78
CA ALA A 96 0.86 -0.19 11.33
C ALA A 96 1.08 0.48 9.97
N TYR A 97 1.90 1.54 9.96
CA TYR A 97 2.47 2.09 8.72
C TYR A 97 3.27 1.01 7.99
N LYS A 98 2.98 0.82 6.70
CA LYS A 98 3.61 -0.22 5.88
C LYS A 98 4.63 0.36 4.93
N ASP A 99 4.21 1.33 4.13
CA ASP A 99 5.04 1.93 3.11
C ASP A 99 4.40 3.21 2.57
N SER A 100 5.16 3.96 1.78
CA SER A 100 4.65 5.08 1.01
C SER A 100 5.30 5.15 -0.37
N ARG A 101 4.57 5.69 -1.34
CA ARG A 101 5.10 5.92 -2.69
C ARG A 101 4.46 7.12 -3.37
N LEU A 102 5.15 7.67 -4.36
CA LEU A 102 4.53 8.59 -5.31
C LEU A 102 3.34 7.88 -5.95
N SER A 103 2.16 8.48 -5.83
CA SER A 103 0.96 7.96 -6.43
C SER A 103 0.96 8.35 -7.90
N VAL A 104 1.31 7.39 -8.75
CA VAL A 104 1.52 7.69 -10.17
C VAL A 104 0.23 7.49 -10.97
N ILE A 105 -0.64 6.53 -10.61
CA ILE A 105 -1.92 6.27 -11.33
C ILE A 105 -2.94 5.51 -10.45
N LEU A 106 -2.52 4.43 -9.75
CA LEU A 106 -3.45 3.43 -9.20
C LEU A 106 -4.35 3.96 -8.08
N GLU A 107 -3.83 4.88 -7.27
CA GLU A 107 -4.56 5.41 -6.13
C GLU A 107 -5.38 6.66 -6.50
N ALA A 108 -5.22 7.20 -7.71
CA ALA A 108 -5.88 8.41 -8.20
C ALA A 108 -5.85 9.56 -7.19
N CYS A 109 -4.68 9.78 -6.56
CA CYS A 109 -4.51 10.76 -5.49
C CYS A 109 -4.75 12.20 -5.97
N GLU A 110 -4.41 12.51 -7.21
CA GLU A 110 -4.64 13.80 -7.85
C GLU A 110 -6.12 14.20 -7.95
N LEU A 111 -7.03 13.23 -7.87
CA LEU A 111 -8.49 13.45 -7.95
C LEU A 111 -9.16 13.55 -6.57
N GLN A 112 -8.40 13.42 -5.48
CA GLN A 112 -8.98 13.42 -4.14
C GLN A 112 -9.20 14.83 -3.61
N GLN A 113 -10.11 14.93 -2.65
CA GLN A 113 -10.26 16.13 -1.81
C GLN A 113 -9.25 16.07 -0.69
N TYR A 114 -8.67 17.23 -0.38
CA TYR A 114 -7.59 17.39 0.60
C TYR A 114 -7.99 18.34 1.70
N ALA A 115 -7.64 17.99 2.93
CA ALA A 115 -7.77 18.82 4.12
C ALA A 115 -6.45 18.84 4.88
N GLN A 116 -6.22 19.89 5.66
CA GLN A 116 -5.07 19.91 6.57
C GLN A 116 -5.20 18.80 7.61
N LEU A 117 -4.07 18.19 7.93
CA LEU A 117 -3.98 17.24 9.02
C LEU A 117 -4.11 18.01 10.35
N ASN A 118 -5.27 17.87 11.01
CA ASN A 118 -5.51 18.38 12.36
C ASN A 118 -4.84 17.52 13.44
#